data_AF-A0A7K2JLI8-F1
#
_entry.id   AF-A0A7K2JLI8-F1
#
_cell.length_a   1.000
_cell.length_b   1.000
_cell.length_c   1.000
_cell.angle_alpha   90.00
_cell.angle_beta   90.00
_cell.angle_gamma   90.00
#
_symmetry.space_group_name_H-M   'P 1'
#
loop_
_entity.id
_entity.type
_entity.pdbx_description
1 polymer ?
#
loop_
_entity_poly.entity_id
_entity_poly.type
_entity_poly.pdbx_seq_one_letter_code
_entity_poly.pdbx_strand_id
1 'polypeptide(L)'
;MSDVFEVGQKVRVNGAVDGEITYGPFPSTFGTYTGYVVRIGEKERLQRERDLSAIPTPPAFAVGDVVTYDYGEGGKLVAGPFKSEHHDDPVWVVEKPNGTHMTPTQNSLTKVEAPAVKVGDRVRVVKDDESFDPGKFVGLVGTLVGYGTAGGPTPYKVSFGADGGRHGDPVNGYWFCAEVEPVTGEDTYEHDGVVYDLTAKYRDREGDSLRIKLVNDVPRVAWFGNTPGEYDDTLMKALAQYGPFTRVTD
;
A
#
# COMPACT_ATOMS: atom_id res chain seq x y z
N MET A 1 -22.10 -2.10 15.87
CA MET A 1 -21.37 -1.49 17.01
C MET A 1 -21.89 -0.07 17.10
N SER A 2 -22.18 0.45 18.29
CA SER A 2 -22.54 1.86 18.42
C SER A 2 -21.24 2.66 18.49
N ASP A 3 -21.10 3.65 17.61
CA ASP A 3 -19.91 4.48 17.57
C ASP A 3 -19.92 5.41 18.79
N VAL A 4 -18.86 5.38 19.58
CA VAL A 4 -18.69 6.30 20.72
C VAL A 4 -18.25 7.65 20.16
N PHE A 5 -18.96 8.73 20.52
CA PHE A 5 -18.61 10.08 20.10
C PHE A 5 -17.62 10.75 21.07
N GLU A 6 -16.69 11.52 20.53
CA GLU A 6 -15.68 12.26 21.32
C GLU A 6 -16.10 13.71 21.57
N VAL A 7 -15.68 14.29 22.70
CA VAL A 7 -15.85 15.73 22.96
C VAL A 7 -15.06 16.54 21.93
N GLY A 8 -15.70 17.53 21.32
CA GLY A 8 -15.18 18.31 20.20
C GLY A 8 -15.57 17.75 18.82
N GLN A 9 -16.12 16.53 18.75
CA GLN A 9 -16.54 15.94 17.47
C GLN A 9 -17.75 16.68 16.89
N LYS A 10 -17.68 16.97 15.58
CA LYS A 10 -18.82 17.48 14.82
C LYS A 10 -19.79 16.36 14.51
N VAL A 11 -21.07 16.59 14.77
CA VAL A 11 -22.14 15.61 14.61
C VAL A 11 -23.35 16.24 13.93
N ARG A 12 -24.14 15.40 13.25
CA ARG A 12 -25.43 15.78 12.69
C ARG A 12 -26.54 15.20 13.56
N VAL A 13 -27.38 16.08 14.09
CA VAL A 13 -28.50 15.77 14.98
C VAL A 13 -29.75 15.50 14.15
N ASN A 14 -30.34 14.33 14.31
CA ASN A 14 -31.51 13.83 13.57
C ASN A 14 -31.37 13.96 12.04
N GLY A 15 -30.13 13.84 11.52
CA GLY A 15 -29.86 13.95 10.08
C GLY A 15 -30.02 15.36 9.48
N ALA A 16 -30.31 16.39 10.28
CA ALA A 16 -30.72 17.70 9.75
C ALA A 16 -29.92 18.90 10.28
N VAL A 17 -29.36 18.82 11.49
CA VAL A 17 -28.75 19.98 12.15
C VAL A 17 -27.35 19.68 12.63
N ASP A 18 -26.38 20.49 12.23
CA ASP A 18 -24.99 20.32 12.63
C ASP A 18 -24.77 20.85 14.05
N GLY A 19 -23.96 20.14 14.81
CA GLY A 19 -23.57 20.49 16.16
C GLY A 19 -22.20 19.93 16.52
N GLU A 20 -21.79 20.20 17.74
CA GLU A 20 -20.53 19.73 18.31
C GLU A 20 -20.78 19.08 19.67
N ILE A 21 -20.21 17.90 19.91
CA ILE A 21 -20.27 17.27 21.23
C ILE A 21 -19.48 18.13 22.22
N THR A 22 -20.12 18.65 23.26
CA THR A 22 -19.43 19.43 24.30
C THR A 22 -19.22 18.61 25.57
N TYR A 23 -20.10 17.65 25.86
CA TYR A 23 -20.00 16.76 27.02
C TYR A 23 -20.61 15.38 26.76
N GLY A 24 -20.14 14.36 27.49
CA GLY A 24 -20.63 12.99 27.43
C GLY A 24 -19.48 11.97 27.29
N PRO A 25 -19.79 10.67 27.18
CA PRO A 25 -21.13 10.08 27.23
C PRO A 25 -21.74 10.11 28.65
N PHE A 26 -23.05 10.32 28.73
CA PHE A 26 -23.83 10.20 29.98
C PHE A 26 -24.79 9.01 29.89
N PRO A 27 -24.74 8.06 30.84
CA PRO A 27 -25.79 7.05 30.92
C PRO A 27 -27.09 7.70 31.38
N SER A 28 -28.22 7.34 30.78
CA SER A 28 -29.51 7.75 31.31
C SER A 28 -29.72 7.16 32.71
N THR A 29 -30.46 7.86 33.57
CA THR A 29 -30.76 7.40 34.95
C THR A 29 -31.35 6.00 35.00
N PHE A 30 -32.02 5.57 33.92
CA PHE A 30 -32.65 4.25 33.80
C PHE A 30 -31.83 3.26 32.96
N GLY A 31 -30.62 3.61 32.54
CA GLY A 31 -29.74 2.75 31.72
C GLY A 31 -30.28 2.44 30.32
N THR A 32 -31.30 3.17 29.87
CA THR A 32 -32.01 2.89 28.61
C THR A 32 -31.37 3.52 27.38
N TYR A 33 -30.49 4.50 27.55
CA TYR A 33 -29.76 5.14 26.45
C TYR A 33 -28.50 5.86 26.94
N THR A 34 -27.57 6.10 26.02
CA THR A 34 -26.45 7.02 26.18
C THR A 34 -26.82 8.39 25.61
N GLY A 35 -26.56 9.44 26.37
CA GLY A 35 -26.80 10.83 25.97
C GLY A 35 -25.49 11.62 25.84
N TYR A 36 -25.49 12.58 24.94
CA TYR A 36 -24.39 13.54 24.75
C TYR A 36 -24.96 14.95 24.78
N VAL A 37 -24.25 15.91 25.37
CA VAL A 37 -24.62 17.32 25.26
C VAL A 37 -23.99 17.84 23.98
N VAL A 38 -24.82 18.37 23.09
CA VAL A 38 -24.44 18.86 21.77
C VAL A 38 -24.73 20.35 21.70
N ARG A 39 -23.73 21.14 21.31
CA ARG A 39 -23.88 22.56 20.99
C ARG A 39 -24.39 22.72 19.56
N ILE A 40 -25.54 23.37 19.41
CA ILE A 40 -26.18 23.72 18.15
C ILE A 40 -26.36 25.23 18.13
N GLY A 41 -25.59 25.93 17.30
CA GLY A 41 -25.47 27.39 17.38
C GLY A 41 -24.95 27.82 18.75
N GLU A 42 -25.65 28.73 19.42
CA GLU A 42 -25.29 29.23 20.77
C GLU A 42 -25.88 28.40 21.92
N LYS A 43 -26.62 27.34 21.63
CA LYS A 43 -27.36 26.56 22.64
C LYS A 43 -26.82 25.16 22.77
N GLU A 44 -26.79 24.66 24.00
CA GLU A 44 -26.45 23.26 24.30
C GLU A 44 -27.71 22.46 24.63
N ARG A 45 -27.79 21.23 24.11
CA ARG A 45 -28.92 20.32 24.32
C ARG A 45 -28.44 18.89 24.51
N LEU A 46 -29.07 18.15 25.41
CA LEU A 46 -28.88 16.71 25.52
C LEU A 46 -29.54 16.00 24.33
N GLN A 47 -28.78 15.20 23.60
CA GLN A 47 -29.21 14.35 22.50
C GLN A 47 -28.91 12.89 22.81
N ARG A 48 -29.74 11.96 22.31
CA ARG A 48 -29.46 10.52 22.45
C ARG A 48 -28.45 10.11 21.40
N GLU A 49 -27.59 9.16 21.72
CA GLU A 49 -26.60 8.58 20.80
C GLU A 49 -27.21 8.20 19.44
N ARG A 50 -28.36 7.53 19.44
CA ARG A 50 -29.05 7.09 18.21
C ARG A 50 -29.57 8.24 17.32
N ASP A 51 -29.67 9.45 17.88
CA ASP A 51 -30.14 10.65 17.19
C ASP A 51 -28.95 11.44 16.62
N LEU A 52 -27.72 10.93 16.77
CA LEU A 52 -26.48 11.55 16.30
C LEU A 52 -25.85 10.69 15.21
N SER A 53 -25.30 11.36 14.21
CA SER A 53 -24.33 10.75 13.29
C SER A 53 -23.07 11.59 13.26
N ALA A 54 -21.91 10.94 13.14
CA ALA A 54 -20.65 11.65 12.98
C ALA A 54 -20.71 12.45 11.68
N ILE A 55 -20.32 13.73 11.73
CA ILE A 55 -19.93 14.44 10.51
C ILE A 55 -18.47 14.04 10.30
N PRO A 56 -18.14 13.28 9.24
CA PRO A 56 -16.75 12.94 8.98
C PRO A 56 -15.93 14.22 8.95
N THR A 57 -14.86 14.29 9.75
CA THR A 57 -13.89 15.36 9.60
C THR A 57 -13.45 15.32 8.15
N PRO A 58 -13.70 16.37 7.36
CA PRO A 58 -13.47 16.28 5.94
C PRO A 58 -11.96 16.05 5.74
N PRO A 59 -11.56 15.13 4.85
CA PRO A 59 -10.17 14.72 4.76
C PRO A 59 -9.26 15.94 4.60
N ALA A 60 -8.13 15.95 5.31
CA ALA A 60 -7.13 16.98 5.13
C ALA A 60 -6.43 16.72 3.78
N PHE A 61 -6.86 17.45 2.76
CA PHE A 61 -6.23 17.44 1.44
C PHE A 61 -5.14 18.51 1.36
N ALA A 62 -4.12 18.23 0.55
CA ALA A 62 -3.11 19.19 0.13
C ALA A 62 -3.00 19.23 -1.39
N VAL A 63 -2.61 20.39 -1.94
CA VAL A 63 -2.18 20.47 -3.34
C VAL A 63 -1.05 19.47 -3.55
N GLY A 64 -1.19 18.60 -4.55
CA GLY A 64 -0.28 17.49 -4.80
C GLY A 64 -0.89 16.11 -4.55
N ASP A 65 -1.90 16.01 -3.67
CA ASP A 65 -2.56 14.74 -3.38
C ASP A 65 -3.26 14.18 -4.63
N VAL A 66 -3.24 12.86 -4.76
CA VAL A 66 -4.06 12.13 -5.74
C VAL A 66 -5.39 11.80 -5.08
N VAL A 67 -6.49 12.00 -5.80
CA VAL A 67 -7.85 11.80 -5.28
C VAL A 67 -8.73 11.10 -6.32
N THR A 68 -9.73 10.36 -5.85
CA THR A 68 -10.91 9.95 -6.63
C THR A 68 -12.10 10.81 -6.23
N TYR A 69 -13.15 10.81 -7.05
CA TYR A 69 -14.43 11.45 -6.72
C TYR A 69 -15.60 10.68 -7.33
N ASP A 70 -16.78 10.80 -6.74
CA ASP A 70 -17.93 9.90 -6.99
C ASP A 70 -18.38 9.78 -8.45
N TYR A 71 -18.05 10.74 -9.30
CA TYR A 71 -18.50 10.84 -10.69
C TYR A 71 -17.37 10.75 -11.73
N GLY A 72 -16.20 10.22 -11.38
CA GLY A 72 -15.10 10.06 -12.35
C GLY A 72 -13.85 9.37 -11.83
N GLU A 73 -12.85 9.26 -12.71
CA GLU A 73 -11.60 8.52 -12.46
C GLU A 73 -10.64 9.21 -11.49
N GLY A 74 -10.95 10.44 -11.04
CA GLY A 74 -10.08 11.20 -10.15
C GLY A 74 -8.99 12.00 -10.87
N GLY A 75 -7.95 12.36 -10.13
CA GLY A 75 -6.81 13.14 -10.62
C GLY A 75 -5.95 13.69 -9.50
N LYS A 76 -5.10 14.67 -9.82
CA LYS A 76 -4.23 15.35 -8.87
C LYS A 76 -4.84 16.68 -8.42
N LEU A 77 -4.80 16.97 -7.14
CA LEU A 77 -5.17 18.29 -6.64
C LEU A 77 -4.12 19.32 -7.04
N VAL A 78 -4.51 20.31 -7.84
CA VAL A 78 -3.62 21.37 -8.33
C VAL A 78 -3.88 22.74 -7.70
N ALA A 79 -5.07 22.93 -7.11
CA ALA A 79 -5.40 24.13 -6.34
C ALA A 79 -6.55 23.88 -5.34
N GLY A 80 -6.65 24.72 -4.32
CA GLY A 80 -7.66 24.67 -3.27
C GLY A 80 -7.04 24.69 -1.85
N PRO A 81 -7.86 24.68 -0.80
CA PRO A 81 -9.33 24.76 -0.85
C PRO A 81 -9.81 26.18 -1.18
N PHE A 82 -10.85 26.30 -2.01
CA PHE A 82 -11.55 27.57 -2.26
C PHE A 82 -12.92 27.58 -1.59
N LYS A 83 -13.35 28.76 -1.14
CA LYS A 83 -14.72 28.96 -0.69
C LYS A 83 -15.64 29.08 -1.90
N SER A 84 -16.73 28.32 -1.93
CA SER A 84 -17.77 28.40 -2.96
C SER A 84 -18.93 29.27 -2.47
N GLU A 85 -19.59 29.98 -3.40
CA GLU A 85 -20.88 30.64 -3.13
C GLU A 85 -22.06 29.66 -3.22
N HIS A 86 -21.84 28.49 -3.85
CA HIS A 86 -22.88 27.50 -4.15
C HIS A 86 -22.84 26.26 -3.26
N HIS A 87 -21.75 26.09 -2.50
CA HIS A 87 -21.53 24.94 -1.65
C HIS A 87 -21.00 25.39 -0.29
N ASP A 88 -21.49 24.77 0.77
CA ASP A 88 -20.98 24.99 2.13
C ASP A 88 -19.59 24.36 2.29
N ASP A 89 -19.34 23.26 1.58
CA ASP A 89 -18.04 22.59 1.55
C ASP A 89 -17.03 23.30 0.64
N PRO A 90 -15.74 23.32 1.01
CA PRO A 90 -14.70 23.86 0.15
C PRO A 90 -14.64 23.13 -1.19
N VAL A 91 -14.35 23.87 -2.25
CA VAL A 91 -14.12 23.30 -3.59
C VAL A 91 -12.63 23.23 -3.88
N TRP A 92 -12.24 22.20 -4.60
CA TRP A 92 -10.86 21.93 -4.99
C TRP A 92 -10.75 21.89 -6.51
N VAL A 93 -9.56 22.09 -7.06
CA VAL A 93 -9.29 21.90 -8.50
C VAL A 93 -8.51 20.61 -8.69
N VAL A 94 -9.12 19.65 -9.40
CA VAL A 94 -8.51 18.38 -9.79
C VAL A 94 -8.07 18.45 -11.25
N GLU A 95 -6.79 18.21 -11.52
CA GLU A 95 -6.26 17.96 -12.86
C GLU A 95 -6.37 16.47 -13.19
N LYS A 96 -7.09 16.15 -14.27
CA LYS A 96 -7.27 14.79 -14.77
C LYS A 96 -6.06 14.34 -15.59
N PRO A 97 -5.87 13.02 -15.81
CA PRO A 97 -4.76 12.50 -16.63
C PRO A 97 -4.69 13.06 -18.06
N ASN A 98 -5.82 13.52 -18.61
CA ASN A 98 -5.89 14.12 -19.94
C ASN A 98 -5.60 15.65 -19.95
N GLY A 99 -5.18 16.24 -18.83
CA GLY A 99 -4.87 17.67 -18.67
C GLY A 99 -6.10 18.58 -18.50
N THR A 100 -7.33 18.03 -18.50
CA THR A 100 -8.54 18.81 -18.20
C THR A 100 -8.74 18.97 -16.69
N HIS A 101 -9.51 19.98 -16.28
CA HIS A 101 -9.72 20.30 -14.87
C HIS A 101 -11.19 20.10 -14.46
N MET A 102 -11.42 19.80 -13.19
CA MET A 102 -12.74 19.70 -12.57
C MET A 102 -12.72 20.32 -11.16
N THR A 103 -13.89 20.79 -10.69
CA THR A 103 -14.03 21.48 -9.39
C THR A 103 -14.97 20.77 -8.41
N PRO A 104 -14.60 19.59 -7.87
CA PRO A 104 -15.42 18.88 -6.90
C PRO A 104 -15.43 19.58 -5.52
N THR A 105 -16.49 19.33 -4.75
CA THR A 105 -16.55 19.67 -3.32
C THR A 105 -15.70 18.69 -2.51
N GLN A 106 -15.13 19.15 -1.40
CA GLN A 106 -14.22 18.37 -0.56
C GLN A 106 -14.83 17.04 -0.09
N ASN A 107 -16.13 17.02 0.21
CA ASN A 107 -16.85 15.81 0.65
C ASN A 107 -17.09 14.78 -0.46
N SER A 108 -16.92 15.17 -1.73
CA SER A 108 -16.99 14.26 -2.88
C SER A 108 -15.63 13.68 -3.26
N LEU A 109 -14.56 14.08 -2.56
CA LEU A 109 -13.21 13.59 -2.79
C LEU A 109 -12.87 12.47 -1.81
N THR A 110 -12.19 11.44 -2.31
CA THR A 110 -11.50 10.43 -1.51
C THR A 110 -10.00 10.51 -1.80
N LYS A 111 -9.17 10.62 -0.76
CA LYS A 111 -7.71 10.63 -0.93
C LYS A 111 -7.25 9.26 -1.40
N VAL A 112 -6.53 9.23 -2.52
CA VAL A 112 -5.81 8.05 -2.96
C VAL A 112 -4.45 8.12 -2.32
N GLU A 113 -4.19 7.22 -1.36
CA GLU A 113 -2.83 7.05 -0.87
C GLU A 113 -1.96 6.60 -2.03
N ALA A 114 -0.84 7.30 -2.23
CA ALA A 114 0.15 6.86 -3.18
C ALA A 114 0.50 5.41 -2.82
N PRO A 115 0.55 4.49 -3.81
CA PRO A 115 0.96 3.13 -3.53
C PRO A 115 2.31 3.17 -2.81
N ALA A 116 2.47 2.35 -1.76
CA ALA A 116 3.68 2.32 -0.94
C ALA A 116 4.96 1.99 -1.74
N VAL A 117 4.80 1.57 -3.00
CA VAL A 117 5.84 1.19 -3.94
C VAL A 117 5.70 1.99 -5.25
N LYS A 118 6.81 2.47 -5.78
CA LYS A 118 6.92 3.13 -7.10
C LYS A 118 7.59 2.20 -8.12
N VAL A 119 7.35 2.47 -9.41
CA VAL A 119 8.08 1.78 -10.50
C VAL A 119 9.59 1.96 -10.30
N GLY A 120 10.33 0.87 -10.42
CA GLY A 120 11.75 0.76 -10.11
C GLY A 120 12.04 0.25 -8.71
N ASP A 121 11.07 0.26 -7.78
CA ASP A 121 11.27 -0.31 -6.45
C ASP A 121 11.39 -1.82 -6.50
N ARG A 122 12.20 -2.36 -5.58
CA ARG A 122 12.21 -3.78 -5.29
C ARG A 122 11.02 -4.12 -4.40
N VAL A 123 10.28 -5.14 -4.79
CA VAL A 123 9.05 -5.53 -4.12
C VAL A 123 8.99 -7.04 -3.96
N ARG A 124 8.43 -7.50 -2.83
CA ARG A 124 8.08 -8.90 -2.60
C ARG A 124 6.60 -9.09 -2.93
N VAL A 125 6.28 -10.15 -3.65
CA VAL A 125 4.88 -10.50 -3.95
C VAL A 125 4.23 -11.08 -2.69
N VAL A 126 3.19 -10.41 -2.20
CA VAL A 126 2.37 -10.89 -1.07
C VAL A 126 1.21 -11.72 -1.59
N LYS A 127 0.60 -11.28 -2.69
CA LYS A 127 -0.54 -11.95 -3.33
C LYS A 127 -0.43 -11.86 -4.85
N ASP A 128 -0.52 -12.99 -5.53
CA ASP A 128 -0.56 -13.08 -6.99
C ASP A 128 -2.00 -13.17 -7.54
N ASP A 129 -2.13 -13.30 -8.86
CA ASP A 129 -3.42 -13.49 -9.53
C ASP A 129 -4.04 -14.84 -9.13
N GLU A 130 -5.18 -14.81 -8.41
CA GLU A 130 -5.89 -16.02 -8.02
C GLU A 130 -6.41 -16.84 -9.22
N SER A 131 -6.52 -16.21 -10.39
CA SER A 131 -7.10 -16.83 -11.60
C SER A 131 -6.10 -17.66 -12.40
N PHE A 132 -4.79 -17.44 -12.20
CA PHE A 132 -3.73 -18.08 -13.00
C PHE A 132 -2.56 -18.50 -12.12
N ASP A 133 -2.38 -19.81 -11.91
CA ASP A 133 -1.32 -20.40 -11.08
C ASP A 133 -1.20 -19.77 -9.67
N PRO A 134 -2.25 -19.81 -8.84
CA PRO A 134 -2.28 -19.13 -7.54
C PRO A 134 -1.15 -19.61 -6.62
N GLY A 135 -0.47 -18.66 -5.98
CA GLY A 135 0.63 -18.89 -5.04
C GLY A 135 2.00 -19.09 -5.69
N LYS A 136 2.10 -19.23 -7.01
CA LYS A 136 3.36 -19.51 -7.71
C LYS A 136 4.39 -18.37 -7.55
N PHE A 137 3.92 -17.13 -7.46
CA PHE A 137 4.80 -15.97 -7.38
C PHE A 137 4.91 -15.39 -5.97
N VAL A 138 4.08 -15.85 -5.04
CA VAL A 138 4.08 -15.38 -3.65
C VAL A 138 5.45 -15.62 -3.00
N GLY A 139 5.97 -14.59 -2.34
CA GLY A 139 7.30 -14.59 -1.71
C GLY A 139 8.46 -14.34 -2.66
N LEU A 140 8.25 -14.34 -3.98
CA LEU A 140 9.29 -13.92 -4.92
C LEU A 140 9.51 -12.42 -4.82
N VAL A 141 10.78 -12.03 -4.99
CA VAL A 141 11.19 -10.63 -5.00
C VAL A 141 11.56 -10.25 -6.43
N GLY A 142 11.00 -9.15 -6.90
CA GLY A 142 11.27 -8.60 -8.22
C GLY A 142 11.35 -7.08 -8.19
N THR A 143 11.37 -6.48 -9.37
CA THR A 143 11.29 -5.03 -9.57
C THR A 143 9.89 -4.67 -10.05
N LEU A 144 9.26 -3.67 -9.43
CA LEU A 144 8.00 -3.14 -9.93
C LEU A 144 8.27 -2.40 -11.25
N VAL A 145 7.78 -2.92 -12.37
CA VAL A 145 8.03 -2.35 -13.71
C VAL A 145 6.83 -1.61 -14.28
N GLY A 146 5.68 -1.65 -13.58
CA GLY A 146 4.49 -0.92 -13.97
C GLY A 146 3.30 -1.21 -13.07
N TYR A 147 2.22 -0.52 -13.35
CA TYR A 147 0.92 -0.81 -12.77
C TYR A 147 0.03 -1.45 -13.83
N GLY A 148 -0.82 -2.39 -13.41
CA GLY A 148 -1.90 -2.93 -14.21
C GLY A 148 -3.01 -1.89 -14.43
N THR A 149 -4.12 -2.33 -15.01
CA THR A 149 -5.30 -1.47 -15.15
C THR A 149 -5.78 -0.99 -13.78
N ALA A 150 -6.00 0.32 -13.63
CA ALA A 150 -6.57 0.88 -12.41
C ALA A 150 -7.90 0.19 -12.07
N GLY A 151 -8.03 -0.32 -10.84
CA GLY A 151 -9.21 -1.07 -10.39
C GLY A 151 -9.26 -2.54 -10.84
N GLY A 152 -8.24 -3.04 -11.54
CA GLY A 152 -8.10 -4.46 -11.84
C GLY A 152 -7.67 -5.29 -10.61
N PRO A 153 -7.89 -6.62 -10.62
CA PRO A 153 -7.54 -7.50 -9.50
C PRO A 153 -6.02 -7.62 -9.28
N THR A 154 -5.21 -7.22 -10.27
CA THR A 154 -3.75 -7.33 -10.25
C THR A 154 -3.08 -6.01 -10.66
N PRO A 155 -3.11 -4.99 -9.78
CA PRO A 155 -2.66 -3.65 -10.12
C PRO A 155 -1.14 -3.49 -10.20
N TYR A 156 -0.34 -4.51 -9.85
CA TYR A 156 1.13 -4.41 -9.85
C TYR A 156 1.75 -5.30 -10.93
N LYS A 157 2.66 -4.79 -11.74
CA LYS A 157 3.44 -5.59 -12.70
C LYS A 157 4.87 -5.73 -12.21
N VAL A 158 5.28 -6.95 -11.86
CA VAL A 158 6.59 -7.24 -11.25
C VAL A 158 7.45 -8.06 -12.21
N SER A 159 8.70 -7.64 -12.43
CA SER A 159 9.71 -8.37 -13.22
C SER A 159 10.68 -9.12 -12.29
N PHE A 160 10.98 -10.38 -12.59
CA PHE A 160 11.88 -11.23 -11.80
C PHE A 160 13.27 -11.42 -12.43
N GLY A 161 13.53 -10.79 -13.57
CA GLY A 161 14.82 -10.87 -14.28
C GLY A 161 15.09 -9.67 -15.17
N ALA A 162 16.03 -9.83 -16.11
CA ALA A 162 16.39 -8.78 -17.05
C ALA A 162 15.20 -8.53 -18.00
N ASP A 163 14.92 -7.26 -18.28
CA ASP A 163 13.75 -6.81 -19.03
C ASP A 163 13.51 -7.64 -20.30
N GLY A 164 12.30 -8.22 -20.44
CA GLY A 164 11.82 -8.82 -21.68
C GLY A 164 11.50 -10.32 -21.67
N GLY A 165 11.62 -11.04 -20.55
CA GLY A 165 11.18 -12.44 -20.53
C GLY A 165 9.66 -12.63 -20.56
N ARG A 166 9.25 -13.90 -20.64
CA ARG A 166 7.87 -14.30 -20.90
C ARG A 166 6.97 -14.02 -19.70
N HIS A 167 5.74 -13.60 -19.95
CA HIS A 167 4.70 -13.57 -18.91
C HIS A 167 4.54 -14.96 -18.28
N GLY A 168 4.58 -15.04 -16.95
CA GLY A 168 4.42 -16.30 -16.21
C GLY A 168 5.70 -17.09 -15.92
N ASP A 169 6.86 -16.55 -16.30
CA ASP A 169 8.17 -17.11 -15.95
C ASP A 169 8.68 -16.51 -14.63
N PRO A 170 8.85 -17.30 -13.56
CA PRO A 170 9.27 -16.82 -12.24
C PRO A 170 10.77 -16.51 -12.14
N VAL A 171 11.57 -16.77 -13.18
CA VAL A 171 13.04 -16.61 -13.15
C VAL A 171 13.50 -15.44 -14.02
N ASN A 172 12.92 -15.29 -15.21
CA ASN A 172 13.30 -14.21 -16.12
C ASN A 172 12.11 -13.45 -16.72
N GLY A 173 10.89 -13.72 -16.25
CA GLY A 173 9.67 -13.12 -16.76
C GLY A 173 9.13 -11.97 -15.94
N TYR A 174 7.85 -11.71 -16.17
CA TYR A 174 7.05 -10.80 -15.35
C TYR A 174 5.70 -11.44 -14.99
N TRP A 175 5.08 -10.90 -13.96
CA TRP A 175 3.74 -11.27 -13.52
C TRP A 175 2.93 -10.07 -13.05
N PHE A 176 1.61 -10.20 -13.08
CA PHE A 176 0.70 -9.23 -12.48
C PHE A 176 0.28 -9.73 -11.09
N CYS A 177 0.47 -8.89 -10.08
CA CYS A 177 0.27 -9.21 -8.67
C CYS A 177 -0.86 -8.36 -8.09
N ALA A 178 -1.65 -8.97 -7.20
CA ALA A 178 -2.71 -8.31 -6.47
C ALA A 178 -2.16 -7.42 -5.35
N GLU A 179 -1.11 -7.90 -4.66
CA GLU A 179 -0.50 -7.21 -3.54
C GLU A 179 1.02 -7.43 -3.51
N VAL A 180 1.74 -6.36 -3.22
CA VAL A 180 3.19 -6.36 -3.08
C VAL A 180 3.60 -5.51 -1.88
N GLU A 181 4.74 -5.82 -1.29
CA GLU A 181 5.34 -5.01 -0.22
C GLU A 181 6.73 -4.51 -0.63
N PRO A 182 7.14 -3.30 -0.20
CA PRO A 182 8.49 -2.79 -0.46
C PRO A 182 9.53 -3.65 0.25
N VAL A 183 10.63 -3.96 -0.44
CA VAL A 183 11.80 -4.58 0.18
C VAL A 183 12.77 -3.48 0.57
N THR A 184 12.78 -3.10 1.84
CA THR A 184 13.54 -1.97 2.38
C THR A 184 14.90 -2.35 3.00
N GLY A 185 15.21 -3.64 3.07
CA GLY A 185 16.51 -4.16 3.47
C GLY A 185 17.37 -4.52 2.27
N GLU A 186 18.69 -4.41 2.42
CA GLU A 186 19.60 -5.13 1.53
C GLU A 186 19.29 -6.62 1.72
N ASP A 187 19.00 -7.33 0.63
CA ASP A 187 18.92 -8.80 0.63
C ASP A 187 20.35 -9.30 0.76
N THR A 188 20.94 -9.10 1.92
CA THR A 188 22.33 -9.41 2.20
C THR A 188 22.43 -10.40 3.33
N TYR A 189 23.41 -11.29 3.23
CA TYR A 189 23.76 -12.22 4.29
C TYR A 189 25.24 -12.07 4.62
N GLU A 190 25.57 -11.81 5.88
CA GLU A 190 26.96 -11.74 6.31
C GLU A 190 27.44 -13.11 6.80
N HIS A 191 28.61 -13.54 6.31
CA HIS A 191 29.30 -14.73 6.79
C HIS A 191 30.80 -14.48 6.81
N ASP A 192 31.44 -14.69 7.95
CA ASP A 192 32.88 -14.48 8.18
C ASP A 192 33.39 -13.12 7.68
N GLY A 193 32.60 -12.06 7.90
CA GLY A 193 32.92 -10.68 7.51
C GLY A 193 32.73 -10.38 6.02
N VAL A 194 32.19 -11.31 5.23
CA VAL A 194 31.80 -11.10 3.82
C VAL A 194 30.29 -10.92 3.73
N VAL A 195 29.86 -9.82 3.11
CA VAL A 195 28.45 -9.52 2.87
C VAL A 195 28.05 -10.02 1.48
N TYR A 196 27.19 -11.03 1.44
CA TYR A 196 26.65 -11.62 0.22
C TYR A 196 25.33 -10.96 -0.14
N ASP A 197 25.30 -10.20 -1.23
CA ASP A 197 24.07 -9.76 -1.91
C ASP A 197 23.35 -10.99 -2.50
N LEU A 198 22.24 -11.40 -1.89
CA LEU A 198 21.38 -12.53 -2.27
C LEU A 198 20.58 -12.28 -3.55
N THR A 199 20.77 -11.13 -4.19
CA THR A 199 20.20 -10.83 -5.52
C THR A 199 21.23 -10.98 -6.63
N ALA A 200 22.51 -10.94 -6.27
CA ALA A 200 23.59 -11.01 -7.23
C ALA A 200 23.80 -12.44 -7.75
N LYS A 201 24.40 -12.51 -8.94
CA LYS A 201 25.03 -13.74 -9.43
C LYS A 201 26.44 -13.81 -8.87
N TYR A 202 26.88 -15.02 -8.60
CA TYR A 202 28.25 -15.31 -8.18
C TYR A 202 28.87 -16.35 -9.10
N ARG A 203 30.19 -16.44 -9.06
CA ARG A 203 30.95 -17.58 -9.56
C ARG A 203 31.70 -18.24 -8.42
N ASP A 204 31.77 -19.56 -8.44
CA ASP A 204 32.66 -20.30 -7.56
C ASP A 204 34.11 -20.30 -8.07
N ARG A 205 35.01 -20.99 -7.37
CA ARG A 205 36.44 -21.05 -7.74
C ARG A 205 36.70 -21.74 -9.09
N GLU A 206 35.75 -22.54 -9.57
CA GLU A 206 35.83 -23.28 -10.83
C GLU A 206 35.21 -22.46 -11.98
N GLY A 207 34.55 -21.35 -11.65
CA GLY A 207 33.97 -20.39 -12.58
C GLY A 207 32.49 -20.64 -12.86
N ASP A 208 31.87 -21.62 -12.19
CA ASP A 208 30.47 -21.96 -12.38
C ASP A 208 29.57 -20.90 -11.74
N SER A 209 28.52 -20.50 -12.48
CA SER A 209 27.59 -19.48 -12.02
C SER A 209 26.61 -20.04 -10.98
N LEU A 210 26.40 -19.29 -9.90
CA LEU A 210 25.45 -19.65 -8.84
C LEU A 210 24.64 -18.43 -8.36
N ARG A 211 23.53 -18.71 -7.69
CA ARG A 211 22.70 -17.73 -6.97
C ARG A 211 22.56 -18.14 -5.51
N ILE A 212 22.39 -17.15 -4.63
CA ILE A 212 22.17 -17.35 -3.20
C ILE A 212 20.76 -16.83 -2.87
N LYS A 213 19.97 -17.53 -2.07
CA LYS A 213 18.63 -17.08 -1.62
C LYS A 213 18.33 -17.61 -0.22
N LEU A 214 17.57 -16.85 0.58
CA LEU A 214 16.99 -17.38 1.81
C LEU A 214 15.85 -18.36 1.49
N VAL A 215 15.96 -19.58 2.01
CA VAL A 215 14.91 -20.62 1.96
C VAL A 215 14.69 -21.08 3.39
N ASN A 216 13.51 -20.76 3.94
CA ASN A 216 13.19 -20.96 5.36
C ASN A 216 14.26 -20.35 6.28
N ASP A 217 14.59 -19.07 6.03
CA ASP A 217 15.63 -18.30 6.74
C ASP A 217 17.05 -18.88 6.68
N VAL A 218 17.29 -19.87 5.81
CA VAL A 218 18.62 -20.44 5.58
C VAL A 218 19.11 -19.99 4.19
N PRO A 219 20.29 -19.34 4.09
CA PRO A 219 20.85 -19.00 2.77
C PRO A 219 21.28 -20.28 2.08
N ARG A 220 20.75 -20.51 0.87
CA ARG A 220 21.03 -21.67 0.04
C ARG A 220 21.52 -21.27 -1.34
N VAL A 221 22.25 -22.18 -1.96
CA VAL A 221 22.99 -21.95 -3.21
C VAL A 221 22.53 -22.94 -4.27
N ALA A 222 22.24 -22.42 -5.46
CA ALA A 222 21.94 -23.25 -6.62
C ALA A 222 22.80 -22.81 -7.82
N TRP A 223 23.27 -23.80 -8.57
CA TRP A 223 24.16 -23.63 -9.73
C TRP A 223 23.39 -23.42 -11.04
N PHE A 224 24.11 -22.97 -12.05
CA PHE A 224 23.65 -22.81 -13.44
C PHE A 224 22.42 -21.91 -13.59
N GLY A 225 22.29 -20.94 -12.68
CA GLY A 225 21.19 -19.97 -12.68
C GLY A 225 19.87 -20.50 -12.13
N ASN A 226 19.86 -21.72 -11.57
CA ASN A 226 18.70 -22.25 -10.87
C ASN A 226 18.34 -21.40 -9.63
N THR A 227 17.08 -21.48 -9.22
CA THR A 227 16.61 -20.83 -7.99
C THR A 227 16.81 -21.78 -6.81
N PRO A 228 17.51 -21.38 -5.73
CA PRO A 228 17.70 -22.24 -4.56
C PRO A 228 16.38 -22.67 -3.93
N GLY A 229 16.27 -23.96 -3.62
CA GLY A 229 15.17 -24.62 -2.92
C GLY A 229 15.62 -25.32 -1.63
N GLU A 230 14.70 -26.01 -0.96
CA GLU A 230 14.93 -26.57 0.39
C GLU A 230 15.97 -27.70 0.45
N TYR A 231 16.24 -28.35 -0.69
CA TYR A 231 17.18 -29.46 -0.81
C TYR A 231 18.57 -29.04 -1.30
N ASP A 232 18.73 -27.79 -1.73
CA ASP A 232 20.00 -27.28 -2.20
C ASP A 232 20.99 -27.04 -1.05
N ASP A 233 22.29 -26.99 -1.37
CA ASP A 233 23.31 -26.76 -0.36
C ASP A 233 23.13 -25.40 0.33
N THR A 234 23.37 -25.38 1.64
CA THR A 234 23.45 -24.11 2.37
C THR A 234 24.68 -23.33 1.90
N LEU A 235 24.64 -22.00 2.02
CA LEU A 235 25.76 -21.13 1.67
C LEU A 235 27.05 -21.58 2.37
N MET A 236 26.97 -21.93 3.65
CA MET A 236 28.13 -22.41 4.42
C MET A 236 28.71 -23.71 3.84
N LYS A 237 27.87 -24.68 3.46
CA LYS A 237 28.34 -25.93 2.85
C LYS A 237 28.95 -25.67 1.47
N ALA A 238 28.31 -24.83 0.67
CA ALA A 238 28.75 -24.50 -0.66
C ALA A 238 30.09 -23.72 -0.63
N LEU A 239 30.28 -22.80 0.32
CA LEU A 239 31.55 -22.08 0.51
C LEU A 239 32.69 -23.02 0.93
N ALA A 240 32.43 -23.97 1.81
CA ALA A 240 33.45 -24.94 2.23
C ALA A 240 33.92 -25.83 1.07
N GLN A 241 33.03 -26.17 0.15
CA GLN A 241 33.33 -27.10 -0.94
C GLN A 241 33.83 -26.41 -2.23
N TYR A 242 33.24 -25.27 -2.57
CA TYR A 242 33.40 -24.59 -3.87
C TYR A 242 33.85 -23.13 -3.75
N GLY A 243 33.89 -22.58 -2.54
CA GLY A 243 34.33 -21.20 -2.31
C GLY A 243 35.80 -20.95 -2.66
N PRO A 244 36.23 -19.67 -2.71
CA PRO A 244 35.42 -18.47 -2.45
C PRO A 244 34.46 -18.14 -3.60
N PHE A 245 33.36 -17.46 -3.28
CA PHE A 245 32.43 -16.96 -4.30
C PHE A 245 32.76 -15.53 -4.68
N THR A 246 32.84 -15.26 -5.97
CA THR A 246 33.11 -13.93 -6.52
C THR A 246 31.83 -13.38 -7.13
N ARG A 247 31.40 -12.19 -6.69
CA ARG A 247 30.24 -11.50 -7.27
C ARG A 247 30.50 -11.20 -8.75
N VAL A 248 29.53 -11.48 -9.61
CA VAL A 248 29.56 -11.07 -11.02
C VAL A 248 29.10 -9.62 -11.09
N THR A 249 29.99 -8.73 -11.53
CA THR A 249 29.68 -7.34 -11.86
C THR A 249 29.53 -7.26 -13.38
N ASP A 250 28.29 -7.22 -13.86
CA ASP A 250 28.00 -6.94 -15.26
C ASP A 250 28.28 -5.46 -15.57
#